data_AF-A0A3D5SGU7-F1
#
_entry.id   AF-A0A3D5SGU7-F1
#
_cell.length_a   1.000
_cell.length_b   1.000
_cell.length_c   1.000
_cell.angle_alpha   90.00
_cell.angle_beta   90.00
_cell.angle_gamma   90.00
#
_symmetry.space_group_name_H-M   'P 1'
#
loop_
_entity.id
_entity.type
_entity.pdbx_description
1 polymer ?
#
loop_
_entity_poly.entity_id
_entity_poly.type
_entity_poly.pdbx_seq_one_letter_code
_entity_poly.pdbx_strand_id
1 'polypeptide(L)' 'MRKRPYLTKEMCMQVVRSPIRVEPQEQDRYRFWGSVDELQGRFLRVVTLSDKLTIHNAFLDRRFQP' A
#
# COMPACT_ATOMS: atom_id res chain seq x y z
N MET A 1 12.50 -17.11 -8.23
CA MET A 1 12.98 -15.92 -7.48
C MET A 1 11.79 -15.00 -7.14
N ARG A 2 11.29 -15.02 -5.89
CA ARG A 2 10.31 -14.02 -5.44
C ARG A 2 11.06 -12.72 -5.20
N LYS A 3 10.86 -11.72 -6.07
CA LYS A 3 11.61 -10.45 -6.06
C LYS A 3 11.46 -9.61 -4.76
N ARG A 4 10.56 -9.98 -3.83
CA ARG A 4 10.27 -9.23 -2.58
C ARG A 4 9.78 -10.17 -1.46
N PRO A 5 10.66 -10.80 -0.66
CA PRO A 5 10.24 -11.72 0.41
C PRO A 5 9.58 -11.03 1.63
N TYR A 6 9.66 -9.70 1.71
CA TYR A 6 9.18 -8.87 2.84
C TYR A 6 7.81 -8.22 2.59
N LEU A 7 7.12 -8.57 1.50
CA LEU A 7 5.82 -8.01 1.16
C LEU A 7 4.77 -9.12 1.16
N THR A 8 3.96 -9.18 2.22
CA THR A 8 2.88 -10.15 2.37
C THR A 8 1.55 -9.54 1.91
N LYS A 9 0.62 -10.37 1.43
CA LYS A 9 -0.74 -9.93 1.06
C LYS A 9 -1.46 -9.28 2.25
N GLU A 10 -1.25 -9.80 3.45
CA GLU A 10 -1.84 -9.31 4.69
C GLU A 10 -1.49 -7.85 4.94
N MET A 11 -0.21 -7.49 4.76
CA MET A 11 0.27 -6.12 4.90
C MET A 11 -0.42 -5.18 3.89
N CYS A 12 -0.59 -5.63 2.65
CA CYS A 12 -1.31 -4.84 1.63
C CYS A 12 -2.79 -4.66 2.01
N MET A 13 -3.43 -5.73 2.50
CA MET A 13 -4.82 -5.67 2.97
C MET A 13 -4.98 -4.76 4.18
N GLN A 14 -4.04 -4.79 5.13
CA GLN A 14 -4.05 -3.91 6.30
C GLN A 14 -4.00 -2.44 5.89
N VAL A 15 -3.12 -2.08 4.94
CA VAL A 15 -3.01 -0.71 4.43
C VAL A 15 -4.29 -0.26 3.72
N VAL A 16 -4.96 -1.14 2.96
CA VAL A 16 -6.23 -0.80 2.29
C VAL A 16 -7.38 -0.70 3.29
N ARG A 17 -7.40 -1.55 4.33
CA ARG A 17 -8.45 -1.56 5.38
C ARG A 17 -8.32 -0.39 6.35
N SER A 18 -7.10 0.00 6.70
CA SER A 18 -6.79 1.09 7.62
C SER A 18 -5.67 1.97 7.04
N PRO A 19 -5.98 2.73 5.96
CA PRO A 19 -5.01 3.65 5.39
C PRO A 19 -4.86 4.88 6.28
N ILE A 20 -3.62 5.33 6.41
CA ILE A 20 -3.28 6.63 7.00
C ILE A 20 -3.62 7.76 6.02
N ARG A 21 -3.40 7.53 4.73
CA ARG A 21 -3.73 8.49 3.68
C ARG A 21 -4.29 7.77 2.45
N VAL A 22 -5.27 8.38 1.81
CA VAL A 22 -5.82 7.93 0.54
C VAL A 22 -5.78 9.08 -0.45
N GLU A 23 -5.26 8.84 -1.64
CA GLU A 23 -5.21 9.83 -2.71
C GLU A 23 -5.75 9.20 -4.00
N PRO A 24 -6.82 9.76 -4.59
CA PRO A 24 -7.26 9.37 -5.91
C PRO A 24 -6.25 9.84 -6.95
N GLN A 25 -5.97 8.98 -7.93
CA GLN A 25 -5.15 9.28 -9.08
C GLN A 25 -6.04 9.26 -10.35
N GLU A 26 -5.65 10.03 -11.37
CA GLU A 26 -6.27 9.98 -12.69
C GLU A 26 -6.21 8.54 -13.27
N GLN A 27 -7.24 8.16 -14.04
CA GLN A 27 -7.47 6.80 -14.57
C GLN A 27 -7.94 5.74 -13.56
N ASP A 28 -8.88 6.09 -12.67
CA ASP A 28 -9.56 5.12 -11.79
C ASP A 28 -8.59 4.34 -10.88
N ARG A 29 -7.56 5.01 -10.37
CA ARG A 29 -6.61 4.41 -9.44
C ARG A 29 -6.64 5.12 -8.11
N TYR A 30 -6.43 4.36 -7.05
CA TYR A 30 -6.37 4.89 -5.70
C TYR A 30 -5.06 4.48 -5.04
N ARG A 31 -4.36 5.46 -4.48
CA ARG A 31 -3.15 5.25 -3.71
C ARG A 31 -3.50 5.28 -2.23
N PHE A 32 -3.15 4.20 -1.54
CA PHE A 32 -3.33 4.02 -0.12
C PHE A 32 -1.95 4.00 0.53
N TRP A 33 -1.76 4.78 1.58
CA TRP A 33 -0.58 4.71 2.44
C TRP A 33 -0.98 4.18 3.80
N GLY A 34 -0.16 3.30 4.36
CA GLY A 34 -0.35 2.82 5.73
C GLY A 34 0.96 2.33 6.32
N SER A 35 1.14 2.51 7.61
CA SER A 35 2.31 1.99 8.33
C SER A 35 2.14 0.50 8.56
N VAL A 36 3.23 -0.25 8.43
CA VAL A 36 3.24 -1.67 8.80
C VAL A 36 4.34 -1.92 9.83
N ASP A 37 3.90 -2.42 10.98
CA ASP A 37 4.74 -2.67 12.15
C ASP A 37 5.84 -3.68 11.85
N GLU A 38 5.52 -4.73 11.08
CA GLU A 38 6.46 -5.78 10.63
C GLU A 38 7.67 -5.23 9.86
N LEU A 39 7.57 -3.99 9.34
CA LEU A 39 8.66 -3.34 8.60
C LEU A 39 9.32 -2.21 9.39
N GLN A 40 9.27 -2.27 10.72
CA GLN A 40 9.84 -1.27 11.63
C GLN A 40 9.18 0.11 11.44
N GLY A 41 7.84 0.13 11.36
CA GLY A 41 7.07 1.37 11.21
C GLY A 41 7.21 2.03 9.84
N ARG A 42 7.64 1.30 8.81
CA ARG A 42 7.71 1.84 7.44
C ARG A 42 6.32 1.97 6.82
N PHE A 43 6.19 2.95 5.94
CA PHE A 43 4.98 3.16 5.18
C PHE A 43 4.97 2.32 3.89
N LEU A 44 3.85 1.66 3.67
CA LEU A 44 3.54 0.93 2.46
C LEU A 44 2.59 1.75 1.62
N ARG A 45 2.92 1.91 0.33
CA ARG A 45 2.04 2.47 -0.67
C ARG A 45 1.43 1.35 -1.49
N VAL A 46 0.12 1.23 -1.41
CA VAL A 46 -0.69 0.26 -2.14
C VAL A 46 -1.53 1.01 -3.18
N VAL A 47 -1.37 0.65 -4.44
CA VAL A 47 -2.16 1.18 -5.55
C VAL A 47 -3.23 0.16 -5.89
N THR A 48 -4.48 0.58 -5.81
CA THR A 48 -5.64 -0.22 -6.22
C THR A 48 -6.30 0.38 -7.46
N LEU A 49 -7.13 -0.41 -8.12
CA LEU A 49 -8.01 0.03 -9.21
C LEU A 49 -9.28 0.71 -8.67
N SER A 50 -10.22 1.04 -9.56
CA SER A 50 -11.47 1.76 -9.28
C SER A 50 -12.28 1.12 -8.16
N ASP A 51 -12.31 -0.21 -8.10
CA ASP A 51 -13.03 -0.98 -7.10
C ASP A 51 -12.46 -0.87 -5.68
N LYS A 52 -11.28 -0.26 -5.49
CA LYS A 52 -10.54 -0.18 -4.19
C LYS A 52 -10.23 -1.53 -3.54
N LEU A 53 -10.55 -2.63 -4.21
CA LEU A 53 -10.34 -4.00 -3.78
C LEU A 53 -9.17 -4.65 -4.53
N THR A 54 -9.08 -4.41 -5.83
CA THR A 54 -8.04 -5.01 -6.68
C THR A 54 -6.73 -4.25 -6.51
N ILE A 55 -5.78 -4.88 -5.83
CA ILE A 55 -4.41 -4.36 -5.68
C ILE A 55 -3.68 -4.51 -7.01
N HIS A 56 -3.36 -3.38 -7.64
CA HIS A 56 -2.58 -3.32 -8.87
C HIS A 56 -1.08 -3.40 -8.57
N ASN A 57 -0.60 -2.64 -7.57
CA ASN A 57 0.81 -2.60 -7.21
C ASN A 57 0.99 -2.24 -5.72
N ALA A 58 2.04 -2.74 -5.09
CA ALA A 58 2.36 -2.41 -3.71
C ALA A 58 3.88 -2.37 -3.47
N PHE A 59 4.34 -1.35 -2.77
CA PHE A 59 5.75 -1.16 -2.45
C PHE A 59 5.95 -0.27 -1.24
N LEU A 60 7.09 -0.44 -0.59
CA LEU A 60 7.52 0.38 0.54
C LEU A 60 7.84 1.81 0.06
N ASP A 61 7.16 2.78 0.65
CA ASP A 61 7.42 4.19 0.43
C ASP A 61 8.23 4.73 1.62
N ARG A 62 9.55 4.80 1.45
CA ARG A 62 10.48 5.27 2.48
C ARG A 62 10.55 6.79 2.58
N ARG A 63 9.94 7.51 1.63
CA ARG A 63 9.95 8.97 1.58
C ARG A 63 8.62 9.57 2.05
N PHE A 64 7.60 8.74 2.21
CA PHE A 64 6.34 9.18 2.78
C PHE A 64 6.53 9.55 4.25
N GLN A 65 6.26 10.82 4.55
CA GLN A 65 6.09 11.34 5.90
C GLN A 65 4.63 11.82 5.99
N PRO A 66 3.85 11.32 6.96
CA PRO A 66 2.42 11.60 7.07
C PRO A 66 2.10 13.07 7.31
#